data_AF-A0A1E3B354-F1
#
_entry.id   AF-A0A1E3B354-F1
#
_cell.length_a   1.000
_cell.length_b   1.000
_cell.length_c   1.000
_cell.angle_alpha   90.00
_cell.angle_beta   90.00
_cell.angle_gamma   90.00
#
_symmetry.space_group_name_H-M   'P 1'
#
loop_
_entity.id
_entity.type
_entity.pdbx_description
1 polymer ?
#
loop_
_entity_poly.entity_id
_entity_poly.type
_entity_poly.pdbx_seq_one_letter_code
_entity_poly.pdbx_strand_id
1 'polypeptide(L)'
;MASTTRSLRSNNPLPKQSLSALELFLKVKKDVIQAQQPTYLEYPSIGPKTGAYVALSLDLDPEIERSSTSINYNSLAQELTVVMPTVFHNAHVSWIKHEMSRALVGNFLTLAQDADFPG
;
A
#
# COMPACT_ATOMS: atom_id res chain seq x y z
N MET A 1 -44.82 23.74 41.91
CA MET A 1 -44.36 22.38 42.20
C MET A 1 -43.46 21.95 41.05
N ALA A 2 -42.15 21.81 41.30
CA ALA A 2 -41.15 21.53 40.28
C ALA A 2 -40.94 20.02 40.14
N SER A 3 -41.04 19.49 38.92
CA SER A 3 -40.75 18.07 38.63
C SER A 3 -39.41 17.95 37.92
N THR A 4 -38.53 17.19 38.56
CA THR A 4 -37.11 16.94 38.30
C THR A 4 -36.84 16.26 36.96
N THR A 5 -36.04 16.90 36.10
CA THR A 5 -35.45 16.28 34.91
C THR A 5 -34.27 15.39 35.31
N ARG A 6 -34.49 14.08 35.44
CA ARG A 6 -33.42 13.09 35.64
C ARG A 6 -32.72 12.84 34.30
N SER A 7 -31.61 13.51 34.05
CA SER A 7 -30.75 13.24 32.89
C SER A 7 -29.63 12.27 33.28
N LEU A 8 -29.68 11.05 32.75
CA LEU A 8 -28.61 10.05 32.88
C LEU A 8 -27.67 10.22 31.68
N ARG A 9 -26.61 11.01 31.83
CA ARG A 9 -25.51 11.05 30.84
C ARG A 9 -24.44 10.04 31.27
N SER A 10 -24.36 8.95 30.51
CA SER A 10 -23.27 7.97 30.59
C SER A 10 -21.96 8.64 30.19
N ASN A 11 -20.99 8.72 31.10
CA ASN A 11 -19.62 9.17 30.81
C ASN A 11 -18.75 7.99 30.37
N ASN A 12 -19.07 7.37 29.22
CA ASN A 12 -18.16 6.41 28.63
C ASN A 12 -17.11 7.20 27.82
N PRO A 13 -15.79 7.08 28.08
CA PRO A 13 -14.79 7.68 27.22
C PRO A 13 -14.95 7.10 25.82
N LEU A 14 -15.19 7.98 24.84
CA LEU A 14 -15.24 7.61 23.43
C LEU A 14 -13.94 6.87 23.09
N PRO A 15 -13.98 5.70 22.41
CA PRO A 15 -12.78 5.09 21.90
C PRO A 15 -12.01 6.14 21.09
N LYS A 16 -10.69 6.26 21.30
CA LYS A 16 -9.80 7.09 20.47
C LYS A 16 -10.18 6.85 19.02
N GLN A 17 -10.71 7.87 18.35
CA GLN A 17 -11.16 7.78 16.97
C GLN A 17 -9.95 7.37 16.12
N SER A 18 -9.91 6.09 15.73
CA SER A 18 -9.03 5.64 14.67
C SER A 18 -9.41 6.39 13.41
N LEU A 19 -8.44 6.95 12.67
CA LEU A 19 -8.68 7.53 11.34
C LEU A 19 -9.62 6.61 10.55
N SER A 20 -10.67 7.16 9.96
CA SER A 20 -11.51 6.39 9.06
C SER A 20 -10.67 5.88 7.87
N ALA A 21 -11.09 4.78 7.25
CA ALA A 21 -10.36 4.19 6.13
C ALA A 21 -10.11 5.20 4.99
N LEU A 22 -11.11 6.05 4.70
CA LEU A 22 -11.01 7.10 3.69
C LEU A 22 -10.00 8.18 4.09
N GLU A 23 -10.01 8.64 5.34
CA GLU A 23 -9.05 9.64 5.81
C GLU A 23 -7.63 9.10 5.79
N LEU A 24 -7.43 7.83 6.17
CA LEU A 24 -6.13 7.17 6.08
C LEU A 24 -5.66 7.07 4.63
N PHE A 25 -6.53 6.64 3.71
CA PHE A 25 -6.22 6.58 2.28
C PHE A 25 -5.79 7.94 1.74
N LEU A 26 -6.59 8.99 1.97
CA LEU A 26 -6.29 10.34 1.48
C LEU A 26 -4.99 10.89 2.07
N LYS A 27 -4.73 10.59 3.35
CA LYS A 27 -3.49 10.98 4.01
C LYS A 27 -2.28 10.31 3.36
N VAL A 28 -2.29 8.98 3.24
CA VAL A 28 -1.18 8.22 2.66
C VAL A 28 -0.94 8.67 1.21
N LYS A 29 -2.01 8.83 0.44
CA LYS A 29 -1.91 9.30 -0.95
C LYS A 29 -1.27 10.67 -1.05
N LYS A 30 -1.67 11.61 -0.20
CA LYS A 30 -1.07 12.95 -0.14
C LYS A 30 0.42 12.85 0.20
N ASP A 31 0.78 12.08 1.23
CA ASP A 31 2.16 11.95 1.68
C ASP A 31 3.05 11.35 0.58
N VAL A 32 2.56 10.35 -0.16
CA VAL A 32 3.24 9.76 -1.33
C VAL A 32 3.45 10.79 -2.44
N ILE A 33 2.42 11.53 -2.82
CA ILE A 33 2.51 12.54 -3.89
C ILE A 33 3.44 13.70 -3.51
N GLN A 34 3.50 14.05 -2.22
CA GLN A 34 4.33 15.13 -1.72
C GLN A 34 5.79 14.71 -1.46
N ALA A 35 6.08 13.42 -1.42
CA ALA A 35 7.43 12.91 -1.24
C ALA A 35 8.31 13.20 -2.47
N GLN A 36 9.20 14.19 -2.35
CA GLN A 36 10.14 14.56 -3.41
C GLN A 36 11.42 13.72 -3.40
N GLN A 37 11.62 12.92 -2.37
CA GLN A 37 12.82 12.10 -2.16
C GLN A 37 12.43 10.69 -1.72
N PRO A 38 13.33 9.70 -1.89
CA PRO A 38 13.10 8.36 -1.39
C PRO A 38 12.87 8.40 0.13
N THR A 39 11.67 8.02 0.54
CA THR A 39 11.16 8.21 1.89
C THR A 39 10.48 6.92 2.34
N TYR A 40 10.63 6.62 3.63
CA TYR A 40 9.90 5.57 4.32
C TYR A 40 8.79 6.21 5.15
N LEU A 41 7.54 5.82 4.89
CA LEU A 41 6.35 6.32 5.59
C LEU A 41 5.75 5.19 6.43
N GLU A 42 5.46 5.49 7.68
CA GLU A 42 4.95 4.53 8.66
C GLU A 42 3.66 5.05 9.30
N TYR A 43 2.64 4.19 9.35
CA TYR A 43 1.33 4.48 9.91
C TYR A 43 0.96 3.36 10.90
N PRO A 44 1.28 3.54 12.20
CA PRO A 44 1.00 2.54 13.22
C PRO A 44 -0.45 2.61 13.72
N SER A 45 -0.86 1.60 14.48
CA SER A 45 -2.18 1.53 15.14
C SER A 45 -3.37 1.50 14.17
N ILE A 46 -3.18 0.85 13.02
CA ILE A 46 -4.23 0.68 12.01
C ILE A 46 -4.84 -0.70 12.13
N GLY A 47 -6.14 -0.77 12.43
CA GLY A 47 -6.84 -2.04 12.62
C GLY A 47 -6.85 -2.93 11.36
N PRO A 48 -6.83 -4.28 11.50
CA PRO A 48 -6.69 -5.24 10.39
C PRO A 48 -7.58 -4.99 9.18
N LYS A 49 -8.86 -4.73 9.42
CA LYS A 49 -9.84 -4.49 8.35
C LYS A 49 -9.57 -3.18 7.60
N THR A 50 -9.29 -2.12 8.34
CA THR A 50 -9.00 -0.80 7.76
C THR A 50 -7.69 -0.81 7.00
N GLY A 51 -6.62 -1.36 7.59
CA GLY A 51 -5.30 -1.39 6.97
C GLY A 51 -5.26 -2.22 5.69
N ALA A 52 -5.88 -3.41 5.70
CA ALA A 52 -5.98 -4.24 4.50
C ALA A 52 -6.80 -3.56 3.40
N TYR A 53 -7.93 -2.93 3.75
CA TYR A 53 -8.75 -2.20 2.78
C TYR A 53 -7.99 -1.02 2.17
N VAL A 54 -7.27 -0.25 2.99
CA VAL A 54 -6.50 0.90 2.52
C VAL A 54 -5.31 0.47 1.67
N ALA A 55 -4.57 -0.57 2.07
CA ALA A 55 -3.47 -1.10 1.28
C ALA A 55 -3.92 -1.54 -0.12
N LEU A 56 -5.03 -2.29 -0.21
CA LEU A 56 -5.62 -2.67 -1.50
C LEU A 56 -6.11 -1.45 -2.30
N SER A 57 -6.70 -0.46 -1.64
CA SER A 57 -7.18 0.74 -2.32
C SER A 57 -6.04 1.59 -2.88
N LEU A 58 -4.90 1.63 -2.19
CA LEU A 58 -3.69 2.32 -2.65
C LEU A 58 -3.05 1.60 -3.84
N ASP A 59 -3.00 0.27 -3.82
CA ASP A 59 -2.46 -0.55 -4.92
C ASP A 59 -3.26 -0.37 -6.23
N LEU A 60 -4.57 -0.12 -6.12
CA LEU A 60 -5.45 0.15 -7.26
C LEU A 60 -5.48 1.61 -7.70
N ASP A 61 -4.82 2.54 -7.00
CA ASP A 61 -4.84 3.97 -7.33
C ASP A 61 -3.78 4.29 -8.42
N PRO A 62 -4.18 4.82 -9.59
CA PRO A 62 -3.24 5.06 -10.70
C PRO A 62 -2.15 6.10 -10.41
N GLU A 63 -2.37 7.03 -9.47
CA GLU A 63 -1.33 8.01 -9.10
C GLU A 63 -0.28 7.37 -8.20
N ILE A 64 -0.70 6.45 -7.33
CA ILE A 64 0.19 5.65 -6.50
C ILE A 64 0.99 4.68 -7.36
N GLU A 65 0.35 3.97 -8.29
CA GLU A 65 1.03 3.07 -9.24
C GLU A 65 2.12 3.83 -10.03
N ARG A 66 1.80 5.02 -10.54
CA ARG A 66 2.76 5.86 -11.27
C ARG A 66 3.99 6.24 -10.44
N SER A 67 3.83 6.35 -9.12
CA SER A 67 4.93 6.66 -8.21
C SER A 67 5.85 5.46 -7.91
N SER A 68 5.52 4.25 -8.40
CA SER A 68 6.29 3.02 -8.17
C SER A 68 6.59 2.74 -6.69
N THR A 69 5.67 3.15 -5.80
CA THR A 69 5.75 2.89 -4.36
C THR A 69 5.52 1.44 -4.01
N SER A 70 6.26 0.95 -3.01
CA SER A 70 5.97 -0.33 -2.37
C SER A 70 5.06 -0.11 -1.17
N ILE A 71 3.93 -0.82 -1.12
CA ILE A 71 2.93 -0.75 -0.05
C ILE A 71 2.96 -2.08 0.70
N ASN A 72 3.02 -2.03 2.03
CA ASN A 72 2.96 -3.23 2.86
C ASN A 72 2.13 -2.97 4.12
N TYR A 73 1.17 -3.86 4.39
CA TYR A 73 0.39 -3.84 5.62
C TYR A 73 0.65 -5.08 6.47
N ASN A 74 1.19 -4.86 7.67
CA ASN A 74 1.39 -5.90 8.68
C ASN A 74 0.20 -5.92 9.65
N SER A 75 -0.69 -6.89 9.49
CA SER A 75 -1.89 -7.03 10.33
C SER A 75 -1.60 -7.47 11.77
N LEU A 76 -0.46 -8.14 12.00
CA LEU A 76 -0.02 -8.55 13.33
C LEU A 76 0.50 -7.35 14.12
N ALA A 77 1.35 -6.53 13.49
CA ALA A 77 1.87 -5.29 14.08
C ALA A 77 0.87 -4.12 14.01
N GLN A 78 -0.22 -4.27 13.24
CA GLN A 78 -1.22 -3.23 12.96
C GLN A 78 -0.59 -1.97 12.37
N GLU A 79 0.24 -2.18 11.35
CA GLU A 79 1.13 -1.16 10.79
C GLU A 79 1.05 -1.15 9.26
N LEU A 80 0.78 0.02 8.68
CA LEU A 80 0.87 0.25 7.24
C LEU A 80 2.16 1.00 6.95
N THR A 81 2.92 0.47 6.00
CA THR A 81 4.22 1.00 5.58
C THR A 81 4.20 1.29 4.09
N VAL A 82 4.77 2.41 3.69
CA VAL A 82 4.92 2.80 2.29
C VAL A 82 6.36 3.22 2.04
N VAL A 83 6.99 2.63 1.04
CA VAL A 83 8.38 2.90 0.66
C VAL A 83 8.41 3.54 -0.71
N MET A 84 8.87 4.78 -0.78
CA MET A 84 9.10 5.45 -2.06
C MET A 84 10.36 4.90 -2.74
N PRO A 85 10.35 4.76 -4.07
CA PRO A 85 11.51 4.27 -4.80
C PRO A 85 12.70 5.22 -4.68
N THR A 86 13.91 4.66 -4.69
CA THR A 86 15.15 5.39 -4.94
C THR A 86 15.36 5.66 -6.43
N VAL A 87 16.29 6.57 -6.77
CA VAL A 87 16.69 6.81 -8.18
C VAL A 87 17.22 5.56 -8.90
N PHE A 88 17.65 4.55 -8.14
CA PHE A 88 18.11 3.26 -8.65
C PHE A 88 17.06 2.15 -8.55
N HIS A 89 15.89 2.45 -7.97
CA HIS A 89 14.82 1.48 -7.81
C HIS A 89 14.35 1.03 -9.20
N ASN A 90 14.23 -0.29 -9.38
CA ASN A 90 13.95 -0.93 -10.67
C ASN A 90 14.97 -0.73 -11.80
N ALA A 91 16.14 -0.11 -11.56
CA ALA A 91 17.19 -0.02 -12.59
C ALA A 91 17.64 -1.41 -13.08
N HIS A 92 17.67 -2.38 -12.16
CA HIS A 92 17.97 -3.78 -12.48
C HIS A 92 16.88 -4.43 -13.36
N VAL A 93 15.61 -4.04 -13.24
CA VAL A 93 14.52 -4.59 -14.08
C VAL A 93 14.74 -4.19 -15.54
N SER A 94 15.12 -2.93 -15.79
CA SER A 94 15.45 -2.46 -17.14
C SER A 94 16.68 -3.17 -17.71
N TRP A 95 17.71 -3.38 -16.89
CA TRP A 95 18.89 -4.15 -17.29
C TRP A 95 18.54 -5.62 -17.61
N ILE A 96 17.77 -6.30 -16.75
CA ILE A 96 17.33 -7.69 -16.98
C ILE A 96 16.51 -7.79 -18.26
N LYS A 97 15.57 -6.87 -18.49
CA LYS A 97 14.77 -6.84 -19.73
C LYS A 97 15.65 -6.71 -20.97
N HIS A 98 16.67 -5.84 -20.91
CA HIS A 98 17.63 -5.64 -21.99
C HIS A 98 18.46 -6.90 -22.25
N GLU A 99 19.03 -7.51 -21.20
CA GLU A 99 19.84 -8.71 -21.33
C GLU A 99 19.03 -9.93 -21.76
N MET A 100 17.78 -10.10 -21.27
CA MET A 100 16.89 -11.16 -21.76
C MET A 100 16.58 -10.99 -23.25
N SER A 101 16.32 -9.77 -23.71
CA SER A 101 16.12 -9.49 -25.14
C SER A 101 17.36 -9.84 -25.96
N ARG A 102 18.56 -9.44 -25.50
CA ARG A 102 19.83 -9.79 -26.16
C ARG A 102 20.09 -11.28 -26.18
N ALA A 103 19.80 -11.98 -25.08
CA ALA A 103 19.99 -13.42 -24.98
C ALA A 103 19.02 -14.19 -25.88
N LEU A 104 17.78 -13.73 -26.05
CA LEU A 104 16.82 -14.28 -27.03
C LEU A 104 17.29 -14.06 -28.47
N VAL A 105 17.68 -12.83 -28.84
CA VAL A 105 18.18 -12.51 -30.20
C VAL A 105 19.50 -13.22 -30.50
N GLY A 106 20.34 -13.42 -29.48
CA GLY A 106 21.62 -14.13 -29.59
C GLY A 106 21.51 -15.65 -29.49
N ASN A 107 20.30 -16.22 -29.48
CA ASN A 107 20.03 -17.66 -29.33
C ASN A 107 20.62 -18.30 -28.05
N PHE A 108 20.93 -17.52 -27.01
CA PHE A 108 21.33 -18.03 -25.69
C PHE A 108 20.12 -18.49 -24.88
N LEU A 109 18.93 -17.90 -25.13
CA LEU A 109 17.65 -18.35 -24.61
C LEU A 109 16.73 -18.72 -25.77
N THR A 110 15.97 -19.78 -25.61
CA THR A 110 14.86 -20.15 -26.51
C THR A 110 13.55 -20.04 -25.76
N LEU A 111 12.49 -19.59 -26.44
CA LEU A 111 11.14 -19.69 -25.89
C LEU A 111 10.83 -21.18 -25.77
N ALA A 112 10.65 -21.68 -24.55
CA ALA A 112 10.15 -23.03 -24.35
C ALA A 112 8.77 -23.09 -25.01
N GLN A 113 8.63 -23.95 -26.01
CA GLN A 113 7.31 -24.34 -26.51
C GLN A 113 6.66 -25.14 -25.38
N ASP A 114 5.50 -24.69 -24.90
CA ASP A 114 4.66 -25.48 -23.98
C ASP A 114 4.42 -26.84 -24.64
N ALA A 115 5.12 -27.86 -24.15
CA ALA A 115 4.86 -29.23 -24.55
C ALA A 115 3.51 -29.62 -23.92
N ASP A 116 2.55 -29.90 -24.80
CA ASP A 116 1.22 -30.45 -24.55
C ASP A 116 1.06 -31.09 -23.16
N PHE A 117 0.15 -30.54 -22.36
CA PHE A 117 -0.48 -31.29 -21.28
C PHE A 117 -1.42 -32.34 -21.90
N PRO A 118 -1.18 -33.65 -21.72
CA PRO A 118 -2.17 -34.63 -22.09
C PRO A 118 -3.28 -34.62 -21.03
N GLY A 119 -4.52 -34.34 -21.48
CA GLY A 119 -5.74 -34.58 -20.71
C GLY A 119 -6.12 -36.06 -20.69
#